data_AF-A0A7Y5D6G5-F1
#
_entry.id   AF-A0A7Y5D6G5-F1
#
_cell.length_a   1.000
_cell.length_b   1.000
_cell.length_c   1.000
_cell.angle_alpha   90.00
_cell.angle_beta   90.00
_cell.angle_gamma   90.00
#
_symmetry.space_group_name_H-M   'P 1'
#
loop_
_entity.id
_entity.type
_entity.pdbx_description
1 polymer ?
#
loop_
_entity_poly.entity_id
_entity_poly.type
_entity_poly.pdbx_seq_one_letter_code
_entity_poly.pdbx_strand_id
1 'polypeptide(L)'
;MRKGVVIALCVAVVAVGAAVAGWWMGRDRASSDRTGSAATQAKSASPAELAVRAERSRQFVEEHRHLWREASYIEIRQAAEGGNLVAQRRLSELYEDCKAFDGALRSSLDMLRNLAKTDQLSQPTIQLLLHDYNRLCTQAAADLRKNSGLAQYWLHKSAKAGDVTSEMRYFARTVPTLSPTQFRYFVDKVSASGDPDAMFELSLLVPKLKGDWPDPEQAPAFKGQAAQFAWIMASCRAGYDCARGSRLMHLLCISDFACGDPNYERYLSVSSHYDAQRPQVEKLIRTINDSILAPKAK
;
A
#
# COMPACT_ATOMS: atom_id res chain seq x y z
N MET A 1 18.97 26.25 -38.07
CA MET A 1 18.93 24.79 -37.83
C MET A 1 18.95 24.50 -36.32
N ARG A 2 17.81 24.61 -35.60
CA ARG A 2 17.73 24.23 -34.15
C ARG A 2 16.30 24.23 -33.55
N LYS A 3 15.26 23.97 -34.35
CA LYS A 3 13.86 23.85 -33.86
C LYS A 3 13.17 22.52 -34.18
N GLY A 4 13.76 21.69 -35.06
CA GLY A 4 13.17 20.40 -35.48
C GLY A 4 13.46 19.19 -34.58
N VAL A 5 14.47 19.26 -33.70
CA VAL A 5 14.91 18.10 -32.88
C VAL A 5 14.10 17.98 -31.57
N VAL A 6 13.57 19.08 -31.04
CA VAL A 6 12.83 19.07 -29.76
C VAL A 6 11.41 18.52 -29.93
N ILE A 7 10.79 18.67 -31.10
CA ILE A 7 9.45 18.13 -31.38
C ILE A 7 9.49 16.61 -31.58
N ALA A 8 10.59 16.06 -32.11
CA ALA A 8 10.75 14.63 -32.34
C ALA A 8 10.89 13.82 -31.03
N LEU A 9 11.48 14.40 -29.98
CA LEU A 9 11.64 13.75 -28.67
C LEU A 9 10.34 13.70 -27.86
N CYS A 10 9.47 14.71 -27.96
CA CYS A 10 8.17 14.71 -27.28
C CYS A 10 7.19 13.70 -27.92
N VAL A 11 7.25 13.50 -29.23
CA VAL A 11 6.42 12.50 -29.92
C VAL A 11 6.89 11.07 -29.61
N ALA A 12 8.20 10.84 -29.43
CA ALA A 12 8.73 9.53 -29.08
C ALA A 12 8.33 9.06 -27.66
N VAL A 13 8.30 9.96 -26.67
CA VAL A 13 7.91 9.60 -25.29
C VAL A 13 6.40 9.33 -25.17
N VAL A 14 5.57 10.09 -25.89
CA VAL A 14 4.12 9.83 -25.97
C VAL A 14 3.82 8.56 -26.75
N ALA A 15 4.59 8.27 -27.82
CA ALA A 15 4.45 7.03 -28.58
C ALA A 15 4.85 5.78 -27.79
N VAL A 16 5.88 5.85 -26.93
CA VAL A 16 6.26 4.71 -26.06
C VAL A 16 5.26 4.51 -24.93
N GLY A 17 4.71 5.58 -24.33
CA GLY A 17 3.66 5.49 -23.32
C GLY A 17 2.34 4.93 -23.89
N ALA A 18 1.94 5.37 -25.08
CA ALA A 18 0.78 4.84 -25.79
C ALA A 18 1.02 3.41 -26.32
N ALA A 19 2.26 3.04 -26.68
CA ALA A 19 2.59 1.68 -27.08
C ALA A 19 2.57 0.70 -25.90
N VAL A 20 2.91 1.10 -24.68
CA VAL A 20 2.82 0.21 -23.49
C VAL A 20 1.36 0.04 -23.04
N ALA A 21 0.55 1.11 -23.08
CA ALA A 21 -0.89 1.03 -22.82
C ALA A 21 -1.64 0.28 -23.93
N GLY A 22 -1.25 0.49 -25.19
CA GLY A 22 -1.77 -0.22 -26.36
C GLY A 22 -1.32 -1.68 -26.42
N TRP A 23 -0.15 -2.03 -25.89
CA TRP A 23 0.30 -3.42 -25.75
C TRP A 23 -0.48 -4.16 -24.65
N TRP A 24 -0.88 -3.47 -23.58
CA TRP A 24 -1.81 -4.01 -22.58
C TRP A 24 -3.24 -4.20 -23.11
N MET A 25 -3.72 -3.31 -23.99
CA MET A 25 -5.07 -3.39 -24.59
C MET A 25 -5.15 -4.20 -25.91
N GLY A 26 -4.02 -4.40 -26.59
CA GLY A 26 -3.94 -5.03 -27.92
C GLY A 26 -3.51 -6.49 -27.91
N ARG A 27 -2.98 -7.00 -26.80
CA ARG A 27 -2.57 -8.41 -26.67
C ARG A 27 -3.76 -9.38 -26.63
N ASP A 28 -4.98 -8.89 -26.46
CA ASP A 28 -6.21 -9.67 -26.60
C ASP A 28 -6.72 -9.78 -28.05
N ARG A 29 -6.14 -9.03 -29.02
CA ARG A 29 -6.60 -9.05 -30.42
C ARG A 29 -5.64 -9.68 -31.43
N ALA A 30 -4.34 -9.76 -31.13
CA ALA A 30 -3.34 -10.18 -32.12
C ALA A 30 -2.99 -11.69 -32.12
N SER A 31 -3.62 -12.51 -31.27
CA SER A 31 -3.44 -13.98 -31.27
C SER A 31 -4.57 -14.75 -31.98
N SER A 32 -5.50 -14.05 -32.64
CA SER A 32 -6.70 -14.68 -33.25
C SER A 32 -6.51 -15.19 -34.69
N ASP A 33 -5.31 -15.11 -35.28
CA ASP A 33 -5.06 -15.62 -36.62
C ASP A 33 -3.81 -16.52 -36.64
N ARG A 34 -3.97 -17.76 -36.15
CA ARG A 34 -3.53 -18.99 -36.83
C ARG A 34 -3.73 -20.22 -35.94
N THR A 35 -4.37 -21.21 -36.56
CA THR A 35 -4.52 -22.63 -36.16
C THR A 35 -5.40 -22.91 -34.94
N GLY A 36 -6.63 -23.34 -35.23
CA GLY A 36 -7.66 -23.69 -34.26
C GLY A 36 -7.39 -24.97 -33.48
N SER A 37 -7.74 -24.93 -32.19
CA SER A 37 -8.63 -25.88 -31.51
C SER A 37 -8.80 -25.41 -30.06
N ALA A 38 -10.05 -25.26 -29.62
CA ALA A 38 -10.51 -25.04 -28.23
C ALA A 38 -9.88 -23.87 -27.43
N ALA A 39 -10.23 -22.63 -27.78
CA ALA A 39 -10.09 -21.49 -26.87
C ALA A 39 -11.30 -21.41 -25.94
N THR A 40 -11.15 -21.83 -24.69
CA THR A 40 -12.06 -21.44 -23.60
C THR A 40 -12.01 -19.92 -23.47
N GLN A 41 -13.09 -19.24 -23.87
CA GLN A 41 -13.29 -17.82 -23.57
C GLN A 41 -13.14 -17.62 -22.06
N ALA A 42 -12.06 -16.94 -21.65
CA ALA A 42 -11.97 -16.40 -20.30
C ALA A 42 -13.03 -15.28 -20.19
N LYS A 43 -14.23 -15.68 -19.79
CA LYS A 43 -15.35 -14.79 -19.49
C LYS A 43 -14.85 -13.76 -18.48
N SER A 44 -15.01 -12.47 -18.76
CA SER A 44 -14.81 -11.44 -17.76
C SER A 44 -15.69 -11.76 -16.56
N ALA A 45 -15.10 -11.74 -15.35
CA ALA A 45 -15.83 -12.10 -14.14
C ALA A 45 -17.06 -11.19 -14.01
N SER A 46 -18.22 -11.82 -13.84
CA SER A 46 -19.48 -11.14 -13.59
C SER A 46 -19.39 -10.32 -12.29
N PRO A 47 -20.24 -9.28 -12.12
CA PRO A 47 -20.33 -8.54 -10.87
C PRO A 47 -20.54 -9.43 -9.64
N ALA A 48 -21.25 -10.55 -9.80
CA ALA A 48 -21.45 -11.55 -8.76
C ALA A 48 -20.16 -12.30 -8.41
N GLU A 49 -19.36 -12.72 -9.40
CA GLU A 49 -18.07 -13.37 -9.18
C GLU A 49 -17.04 -12.43 -8.53
N LEU A 50 -17.06 -11.14 -8.92
CA LEU A 50 -16.25 -10.11 -8.28
C LEU A 50 -16.65 -9.88 -6.82
N ALA A 51 -17.96 -9.86 -6.53
CA ALA A 51 -18.47 -9.73 -5.16
C ALA A 51 -18.11 -10.95 -4.29
N VAL A 52 -18.25 -12.17 -4.81
CA VAL A 52 -17.83 -13.40 -4.12
C VAL A 52 -16.32 -13.41 -3.87
N ARG A 53 -15.52 -12.95 -4.84
CA ARG A 53 -14.07 -12.82 -4.68
C ARG A 53 -13.69 -11.77 -3.65
N ALA A 54 -14.36 -10.61 -3.66
CA ALA A 54 -14.15 -9.55 -2.67
C ALA A 54 -14.50 -10.02 -1.26
N GLU A 55 -15.62 -10.73 -1.10
CA GLU A 55 -16.04 -11.31 0.18
C GLU A 55 -15.05 -12.36 0.70
N ARG A 56 -14.57 -13.25 -0.17
CA ARG A 56 -13.54 -14.23 0.19
C ARG A 56 -12.23 -13.56 0.59
N SER A 57 -11.82 -12.52 -0.15
CA SER A 57 -10.64 -11.73 0.22
C SER A 57 -10.84 -11.01 1.56
N ARG A 58 -12.04 -10.48 1.83
CA ARG A 58 -12.38 -9.82 3.10
C ARG A 58 -12.25 -10.77 4.28
N GLN A 59 -12.96 -11.91 4.24
CA GLN A 59 -12.92 -12.93 5.30
C GLN A 59 -11.50 -13.42 5.54
N PHE A 60 -10.76 -13.66 4.46
CA PHE A 60 -9.38 -14.10 4.55
C PHE A 60 -8.45 -13.06 5.20
N VAL A 61 -8.57 -11.80 4.80
CA VAL A 61 -7.79 -10.70 5.39
C VAL A 61 -8.14 -10.55 6.87
N GLU A 62 -9.42 -10.61 7.22
CA GLU A 62 -9.89 -10.53 8.61
C GLU A 62 -9.32 -11.67 9.47
N GLU A 63 -9.37 -12.91 8.97
CA GLU A 63 -8.82 -14.09 9.64
C GLU A 63 -7.30 -14.04 9.80
N HIS A 64 -6.56 -13.45 8.84
CA HIS A 64 -5.11 -13.61 8.76
C HIS A 64 -4.30 -12.33 9.00
N ARG A 65 -4.93 -11.17 9.24
CA ARG A 65 -4.24 -9.87 9.41
C ARG A 65 -3.21 -9.88 10.54
N HIS A 66 -3.55 -10.45 11.69
CA HIS A 66 -2.70 -10.46 12.88
C HIS A 66 -1.58 -11.50 12.80
N LEU A 67 -1.77 -12.57 12.01
CA LEU A 67 -0.84 -13.69 11.90
C LEU A 67 0.55 -13.26 11.42
N TRP A 68 0.64 -12.19 10.64
CA TRP A 68 1.91 -11.76 10.02
C TRP A 68 2.77 -10.83 10.88
N ARG A 69 2.27 -10.40 12.03
CA ARG A 69 3.02 -9.58 12.96
C ARG A 69 4.11 -10.39 13.66
N GLU A 70 3.74 -11.57 14.15
CA GLU A 70 4.62 -12.45 14.91
C GLU A 70 5.24 -13.57 14.06
N ALA A 71 4.71 -13.80 12.86
CA ALA A 71 5.23 -14.81 11.94
C ALA A 71 6.74 -14.64 11.69
N SER A 72 7.43 -15.77 11.69
CA SER A 72 8.81 -15.89 11.22
C SER A 72 8.92 -15.66 9.72
N TYR A 73 10.15 -15.39 9.28
CA TYR A 73 10.47 -15.32 7.86
C TYR A 73 9.99 -16.55 7.07
N ILE A 74 10.20 -17.74 7.64
CA ILE A 74 9.91 -19.01 7.01
C ILE A 74 8.40 -19.18 6.81
N GLU A 75 7.59 -18.86 7.83
CA GLU A 75 6.13 -18.93 7.74
C GLU A 75 5.57 -17.98 6.70
N ILE A 76 6.04 -16.72 6.68
CA ILE A 76 5.65 -15.73 5.65
C ILE A 76 6.01 -16.27 4.26
N ARG A 77 7.22 -16.80 4.08
CA ARG A 77 7.71 -17.30 2.80
C ARG A 77 6.92 -18.52 2.33
N GLN A 78 6.72 -19.52 3.18
CA GLN A 78 5.99 -20.73 2.84
C GLN A 78 4.54 -20.43 2.47
N ALA A 79 3.86 -19.55 3.22
CA ALA A 79 2.51 -19.12 2.87
C ALA A 79 2.47 -18.37 1.53
N ALA A 80 3.43 -17.48 1.27
CA ALA A 80 3.53 -16.76 0.01
C ALA A 80 3.76 -17.70 -1.19
N GLU A 81 4.63 -18.69 -1.02
CA GLU A 81 4.88 -19.76 -2.00
C GLU A 81 3.64 -20.64 -2.22
N GLY A 82 2.88 -20.92 -1.15
CA GLY A 82 1.59 -21.61 -1.17
C GLY A 82 0.42 -20.83 -1.78
N GLY A 83 0.64 -19.58 -2.22
CA GLY A 83 -0.37 -18.78 -2.91
C GLY A 83 -1.16 -17.81 -2.04
N ASN A 84 -0.83 -17.68 -0.75
CA ASN A 84 -1.46 -16.71 0.13
C ASN A 84 -1.10 -15.27 -0.29
N LEU A 85 -2.06 -14.54 -0.84
CA LEU A 85 -1.86 -13.18 -1.35
C LEU A 85 -1.41 -12.18 -0.27
N VAL A 86 -1.94 -12.26 0.94
CA VAL A 86 -1.53 -11.38 2.06
C VAL A 86 -0.09 -11.68 2.47
N ALA A 87 0.30 -12.95 2.51
CA ALA A 87 1.68 -13.35 2.76
C ALA A 87 2.62 -12.91 1.63
N GLN A 88 2.18 -12.97 0.37
CA GLN A 88 2.95 -12.44 -0.77
C GLN A 88 3.17 -10.92 -0.62
N ARG A 89 2.14 -10.16 -0.26
CA ARG A 89 2.26 -8.73 0.09
C ARG A 89 3.26 -8.53 1.23
N ARG A 90 3.10 -9.27 2.32
CA ARG A 90 3.97 -9.16 3.51
C ARG A 90 5.42 -9.48 3.18
N LEU A 91 5.67 -10.50 2.36
CA LEU A 91 7.01 -10.87 1.93
C LEU A 91 7.65 -9.77 1.07
N SER A 92 6.87 -9.11 0.21
CA SER A 92 7.32 -7.92 -0.52
C SER A 92 7.72 -6.79 0.42
N GLU A 93 6.86 -6.45 1.39
CA GLU A 93 7.14 -5.42 2.38
C GLU A 93 8.41 -5.72 3.16
N LEU A 94 8.57 -6.96 3.60
CA LEU A 94 9.73 -7.37 4.35
C LEU A 94 11.02 -7.16 3.54
N TYR A 95 11.03 -7.57 2.28
CA TYR A 95 12.19 -7.34 1.41
C TYR A 95 12.49 -5.85 1.20
N GLU A 96 11.47 -5.00 1.14
CA GLU A 96 11.64 -3.55 1.03
C GLU A 96 12.19 -2.94 2.30
N ASP A 97 11.60 -3.31 3.44
CA ASP A 97 12.00 -2.83 4.76
C ASP A 97 13.48 -3.21 5.00
N CYS A 98 13.85 -4.47 4.80
CA CYS A 98 15.24 -4.92 4.95
C CYS A 98 16.22 -4.21 4.01
N LYS A 99 15.82 -3.98 2.75
CA LYS A 99 16.65 -3.22 1.81
C LYS A 99 16.81 -1.76 2.22
N ALA A 100 15.75 -1.16 2.76
CA ALA A 100 15.79 0.22 3.26
C ALA A 100 16.69 0.32 4.51
N PHE A 101 16.60 -0.65 5.42
CA PHE A 101 17.39 -0.74 6.64
C PHE A 101 18.88 -0.95 6.38
N ASP A 102 19.24 -1.75 5.38
CA ASP A 102 20.63 -1.91 4.93
C ASP A 102 21.14 -0.70 4.10
N GLY A 103 20.23 0.16 3.64
CA GLY A 103 20.49 1.31 2.78
C GLY A 103 20.11 2.64 3.43
N ALA A 104 19.05 3.27 2.90
CA ALA A 104 18.68 4.64 3.21
C ALA A 104 18.35 4.91 4.70
N LEU A 105 17.92 3.91 5.46
CA LEU A 105 17.54 4.02 6.87
C LEU A 105 18.62 3.51 7.83
N ARG A 106 19.79 3.09 7.33
CA ARG A 106 20.85 2.51 8.15
C ARG A 106 21.34 3.45 9.25
N SER A 107 21.57 4.71 8.92
CA SER A 107 22.02 5.73 9.88
C SER A 107 20.99 5.97 10.98
N SER A 108 19.70 5.99 10.64
CA SER A 108 18.63 6.11 11.63
C SER A 108 18.61 4.93 12.59
N LEU A 109 18.79 3.70 12.08
CA LEU A 109 18.90 2.51 12.92
C LEU A 109 20.11 2.57 13.86
N ASP A 110 21.26 3.05 13.39
CA ASP A 110 22.44 3.26 14.24
C ASP A 110 22.19 4.31 15.34
N MET A 111 21.47 5.39 15.00
CA MET A 111 21.08 6.40 15.97
C MET A 111 20.10 5.84 17.01
N LEU A 112 19.13 5.03 16.60
CA LEU A 112 18.23 4.33 17.52
C LEU A 112 18.97 3.39 18.47
N ARG A 113 19.96 2.63 17.98
CA ARG A 113 20.81 1.79 18.84
C ARG A 113 21.53 2.59 19.91
N ASN A 114 21.96 3.80 19.59
CA ASN A 114 22.60 4.69 20.56
C ASN A 114 21.57 5.30 21.52
N LEU A 115 20.41 5.74 21.02
CA LEU A 115 19.32 6.26 21.83
C LEU A 115 18.84 5.24 22.87
N ALA A 116 18.73 3.96 22.50
CA ALA A 116 18.32 2.90 23.41
C ALA A 116 19.29 2.67 24.59
N LYS A 117 20.51 3.23 24.56
CA LYS A 117 21.46 3.18 25.69
C LYS A 117 21.18 4.25 26.74
N THR A 118 20.51 5.33 26.36
CA THR A 118 20.34 6.53 27.22
C THR A 118 18.88 6.86 27.51
N ASP A 119 17.95 6.57 26.58
CA ASP A 119 16.53 6.81 26.75
C ASP A 119 15.79 5.56 27.22
N GLN A 120 15.54 5.50 28.54
CA GLN A 120 14.83 4.38 29.17
C GLN A 120 13.37 4.27 28.71
N LEU A 121 12.72 5.37 28.30
CA LEU A 121 11.31 5.35 27.90
C LEU A 121 11.12 4.64 26.57
N SER A 122 11.98 4.92 25.58
CA SER A 122 11.88 4.30 24.26
C SER A 122 12.66 2.99 24.13
N GLN A 123 13.57 2.68 25.07
CA GLN A 123 14.43 1.51 25.01
C GLN A 123 13.69 0.19 24.71
N PRO A 124 12.56 -0.16 25.37
CA PRO A 124 11.88 -1.42 25.09
C PRO A 124 11.35 -1.51 23.65
N THR A 125 10.78 -0.42 23.13
CA THR A 125 10.29 -0.36 21.75
C THR A 125 11.43 -0.49 20.75
N ILE A 126 12.55 0.20 20.99
CA ILE A 126 13.72 0.15 20.11
C ILE A 126 14.33 -1.27 20.11
N GLN A 127 14.43 -1.91 21.28
CA GLN A 127 14.93 -3.28 21.37
C GLN A 127 14.05 -4.27 20.62
N LEU A 128 12.72 -4.16 20.74
CA LEU A 128 11.77 -4.99 20.00
C LEU A 128 11.94 -4.82 18.48
N LEU A 129 12.05 -3.56 18.02
CA LEU A 129 12.27 -3.25 16.61
C LEU A 129 13.57 -3.87 16.09
N LEU A 130 14.67 -3.72 16.84
CA LEU A 130 15.97 -4.29 16.47
C LEU A 130 15.95 -5.83 16.49
N HIS A 131 15.19 -6.43 17.42
CA HIS A 131 14.99 -7.88 17.46
C HIS A 131 14.24 -8.37 16.21
N ASP A 132 13.14 -7.72 15.84
CA ASP A 132 12.38 -8.07 14.63
C ASP A 132 13.21 -7.87 13.35
N TYR A 133 13.99 -6.80 13.30
CA TYR A 133 14.95 -6.58 12.23
C TYR A 133 15.90 -7.77 12.07
N ASN A 134 16.57 -8.18 13.15
CA ASN A 134 17.51 -9.30 13.09
C ASN A 134 16.81 -10.61 12.72
N ARG A 135 15.65 -10.89 13.33
CA ARG A 135 14.87 -12.11 13.12
C ARG A 135 14.43 -12.28 11.66
N LEU A 136 13.98 -11.20 11.04
CA LEU A 136 13.40 -11.24 9.69
C LEU A 136 14.44 -10.94 8.60
N CYS A 137 15.27 -9.92 8.77
CA CYS A 137 16.15 -9.43 7.71
C CYS A 137 17.41 -10.26 7.49
N THR A 138 17.92 -10.98 8.50
CA THR A 138 19.07 -11.88 8.29
C THR A 138 18.76 -12.96 7.24
N GLN A 139 17.56 -13.52 7.28
CA GLN A 139 17.12 -14.53 6.30
C GLN A 139 16.76 -13.88 4.96
N ALA A 140 16.02 -12.77 4.99
CA ALA A 140 15.65 -12.04 3.77
C ALA A 140 16.88 -11.56 2.97
N ALA A 141 17.96 -11.16 3.65
CA ALA A 141 19.21 -10.74 3.02
C ALA A 141 19.88 -11.86 2.19
N ALA A 142 19.73 -13.13 2.59
CA ALA A 142 20.24 -14.25 1.81
C ALA A 142 19.50 -14.40 0.47
N ASP A 143 18.18 -14.21 0.47
CA ASP A 143 17.37 -14.27 -0.75
C ASP A 143 17.56 -13.02 -1.63
N LEU A 144 17.66 -11.83 -1.03
CA LEU A 144 17.94 -10.58 -1.75
C LEU A 144 19.32 -10.56 -2.43
N ARG A 145 20.33 -11.22 -1.85
CA ARG A 145 21.64 -11.39 -2.51
C ARG A 145 21.54 -12.23 -3.78
N LYS A 146 20.65 -13.22 -3.81
CA LYS A 146 20.41 -14.06 -5.00
C LYS A 146 19.57 -13.32 -6.04
N ASN A 147 18.55 -12.58 -5.59
CA ASN A 147 17.67 -11.82 -6.45
C ASN A 147 17.17 -10.55 -5.75
N SER A 148 17.74 -9.40 -6.14
CA SER A 148 17.39 -8.10 -5.59
C SER A 148 16.00 -7.58 -6.02
N GLY A 149 15.36 -8.24 -6.99
CA GLY A 149 14.02 -7.93 -7.50
C GLY A 149 12.88 -8.64 -6.78
N LEU A 150 13.14 -9.40 -5.71
CA LEU A 150 12.13 -10.22 -5.04
C LEU A 150 10.97 -9.40 -4.45
N ALA A 151 11.22 -8.21 -3.91
CA ALA A 151 10.16 -7.31 -3.46
C ALA A 151 9.12 -7.06 -4.57
N GLN A 152 9.57 -6.56 -5.73
CA GLN A 152 8.69 -6.26 -6.85
C GLN A 152 8.00 -7.53 -7.40
N TYR A 153 8.71 -8.66 -7.43
CA TYR A 153 8.13 -9.94 -7.84
C TYR A 153 6.94 -10.34 -6.97
N TRP A 154 7.09 -10.32 -5.65
CA TRP A 154 6.04 -10.73 -4.73
C TRP A 154 4.88 -9.75 -4.68
N LEU A 155 5.16 -8.44 -4.77
CA LEU A 155 4.12 -7.42 -4.90
C LEU A 155 3.24 -7.66 -6.14
N HIS A 156 3.88 -7.89 -7.28
CA HIS A 156 3.19 -8.14 -8.54
C HIS A 156 2.37 -9.43 -8.49
N LYS A 157 2.92 -10.49 -7.88
CA LYS A 157 2.23 -11.77 -7.71
C LYS A 157 0.98 -11.61 -6.84
N SER A 158 1.09 -10.88 -5.73
CA SER A 158 -0.04 -10.57 -4.85
C SER A 158 -1.12 -9.73 -5.54
N ALA A 159 -0.72 -8.67 -6.25
CA ALA A 159 -1.63 -7.83 -7.02
C ALA A 159 -2.41 -8.63 -8.07
N LYS A 160 -1.73 -9.52 -8.82
CA LYS A 160 -2.38 -10.40 -9.79
C LYS A 160 -3.33 -11.41 -9.16
N ALA A 161 -3.08 -11.84 -7.93
CA ALA A 161 -3.96 -12.75 -7.20
C ALA A 161 -5.26 -12.07 -6.73
N GLY A 162 -5.28 -10.74 -6.65
CA GLY A 162 -6.46 -9.93 -6.29
C GLY A 162 -6.33 -9.21 -4.94
N ASP A 163 -5.12 -9.07 -4.39
CA ASP A 163 -4.89 -8.22 -3.23
C ASP A 163 -4.97 -6.75 -3.60
N VAL A 164 -6.04 -6.08 -3.15
CA VAL A 164 -6.34 -4.67 -3.47
C VAL A 164 -5.22 -3.73 -3.00
N THR A 165 -4.63 -4.00 -1.83
CA THR A 165 -3.50 -3.21 -1.33
C THR A 165 -2.26 -3.36 -2.20
N SER A 166 -1.91 -4.58 -2.62
CA SER A 166 -0.76 -4.80 -3.51
C SER A 166 -0.99 -4.18 -4.88
N GLU A 167 -2.22 -4.22 -5.39
CA GLU A 167 -2.58 -3.56 -6.63
C GLU A 167 -2.40 -2.05 -6.55
N MET A 168 -2.89 -1.40 -5.49
CA MET A 168 -2.66 0.03 -5.24
C MET A 168 -1.19 0.38 -5.14
N ARG A 169 -0.40 -0.40 -4.38
CA ARG A 169 1.05 -0.19 -4.26
C ARG A 169 1.79 -0.32 -5.56
N TYR A 170 1.47 -1.36 -6.33
CA TYR A 170 2.08 -1.60 -7.62
C TYR A 170 1.76 -0.44 -8.58
N PHE A 171 0.51 0.01 -8.57
CA PHE A 171 0.06 1.17 -9.35
C PHE A 171 0.76 2.46 -8.90
N ALA A 172 0.86 2.72 -7.60
CA ALA A 172 1.49 3.91 -7.02
C ALA A 172 2.95 4.11 -7.47
N ARG A 173 3.66 3.00 -7.70
CA ARG A 173 5.07 2.97 -8.13
C ARG A 173 5.25 3.25 -9.61
N THR A 174 4.25 2.93 -10.42
CA THR A 174 4.33 3.05 -11.88
C THR A 174 3.64 4.31 -12.38
N VAL A 175 2.75 4.90 -11.57
CA VAL A 175 1.96 6.07 -11.93
C VAL A 175 2.26 7.24 -10.98
N PRO A 176 2.79 8.36 -11.50
CA PRO A 176 3.15 9.50 -10.66
C PRO A 176 1.91 10.22 -10.09
N THR A 177 0.83 10.30 -10.88
CA THR A 177 -0.41 11.02 -10.54
C THR A 177 -1.65 10.26 -11.00
N LEU A 178 -2.73 10.31 -10.22
CA LEU A 178 -4.01 9.67 -10.52
C LEU A 178 -5.04 10.68 -10.99
N SER A 179 -5.76 10.34 -12.07
CA SER A 179 -7.01 11.04 -12.42
C SER A 179 -8.13 10.71 -11.43
N PRO A 180 -9.21 11.51 -11.35
CA PRO A 180 -10.34 11.22 -10.46
C PRO A 180 -10.99 9.87 -10.75
N THR A 181 -11.04 9.45 -12.01
CA THR A 181 -11.59 8.14 -12.42
C THR A 181 -10.73 6.98 -11.91
N GLN A 182 -9.40 7.07 -12.04
CA GLN A 182 -8.48 6.06 -11.53
C GLN A 182 -8.51 5.99 -10.00
N PHE A 183 -8.63 7.14 -9.34
CA PHE A 183 -8.74 7.18 -7.89
C PHE A 183 -10.07 6.59 -7.41
N ARG A 184 -11.18 6.91 -8.10
CA ARG A 184 -12.51 6.36 -7.81
C ARG A 184 -12.56 4.85 -7.94
N TYR A 185 -11.86 4.29 -8.92
CA TYR A 185 -11.70 2.84 -9.03
C TYR A 185 -11.15 2.20 -7.75
N PHE A 186 -10.12 2.80 -7.13
CA PHE A 186 -9.59 2.30 -5.87
C PHE A 186 -10.51 2.57 -4.68
N VAL A 187 -11.18 3.73 -4.63
CA VAL A 187 -12.21 4.01 -3.61
C VAL A 187 -13.32 2.94 -3.64
N ASP A 188 -13.84 2.62 -4.82
CA ASP A 188 -14.89 1.60 -4.98
C ASP A 188 -14.39 0.20 -4.56
N LYS A 189 -13.13 -0.14 -4.88
CA LYS A 189 -12.52 -1.41 -4.42
C LYS A 189 -12.34 -1.48 -2.91
N VAL A 190 -11.90 -0.39 -2.28
CA VAL A 190 -11.73 -0.30 -0.82
C VAL A 190 -13.08 -0.39 -0.12
N SER A 191 -14.10 0.30 -0.62
CA SER A 191 -15.47 0.20 -0.10
C SER A 191 -16.02 -1.22 -0.23
N ALA A 192 -15.78 -1.88 -1.37
CA ALA A 192 -16.24 -3.25 -1.60
C ALA A 192 -15.50 -4.31 -0.76
N SER A 193 -14.19 -4.14 -0.51
CA SER A 193 -13.42 -5.08 0.29
C SER A 193 -13.64 -4.89 1.79
N GLY A 194 -13.88 -3.65 2.23
CA GLY A 194 -13.89 -3.30 3.65
C GLY A 194 -12.58 -3.60 4.35
N ASP A 195 -11.46 -3.67 3.61
CA ASP A 195 -10.13 -4.02 4.13
C ASP A 195 -9.41 -2.78 4.69
N PRO A 196 -9.12 -2.73 6.01
CA PRO A 196 -8.35 -1.64 6.60
C PRO A 196 -6.93 -1.43 6.03
N ASP A 197 -6.24 -2.47 5.54
CA ASP A 197 -4.95 -2.29 4.85
C ASP A 197 -5.14 -1.55 3.53
N ALA A 198 -6.24 -1.82 2.82
CA ALA A 198 -6.57 -1.17 1.57
C ALA A 198 -6.98 0.30 1.84
N MET A 199 -7.74 0.54 2.91
CA MET A 199 -8.04 1.91 3.38
C MET A 199 -6.76 2.69 3.71
N PHE A 200 -5.83 2.09 4.45
CA PHE A 200 -4.55 2.72 4.78
C PHE A 200 -3.75 3.03 3.51
N GLU A 201 -3.66 2.08 2.58
CA GLU A 201 -2.90 2.29 1.34
C GLU A 201 -3.52 3.37 0.45
N LEU A 202 -4.85 3.47 0.41
CA LEU A 202 -5.54 4.55 -0.29
C LEU A 202 -5.14 5.93 0.28
N SER A 203 -4.87 6.04 1.58
CA SER A 203 -4.38 7.29 2.19
C SER A 203 -3.05 7.76 1.58
N LEU A 204 -2.19 6.82 1.16
CA LEU A 204 -0.90 7.11 0.52
C LEU A 204 -1.07 7.57 -0.93
N LEU A 205 -2.22 7.26 -1.55
CA LEU A 205 -2.57 7.70 -2.89
C LEU A 205 -3.21 9.09 -2.90
N VAL A 206 -3.79 9.58 -1.79
CA VAL A 206 -4.48 10.87 -1.73
C VAL A 206 -3.62 12.02 -2.29
N PRO A 207 -2.33 12.18 -1.92
CA PRO A 207 -1.48 13.24 -2.47
C PRO A 207 -1.21 13.13 -3.99
N LYS A 208 -1.43 11.94 -4.57
CA LYS A 208 -1.25 11.68 -6.01
C LYS A 208 -2.50 12.01 -6.82
N LEU A 209 -3.67 12.20 -6.20
CA LEU A 209 -4.89 12.62 -6.91
C LEU A 209 -4.67 14.00 -7.56
N LYS A 210 -4.97 14.09 -8.85
CA LYS A 210 -4.94 15.34 -9.63
C LYS A 210 -6.32 15.59 -10.24
N GLY A 211 -6.76 16.84 -10.14
CA GLY A 211 -8.09 17.27 -10.53
C GLY A 211 -9.07 17.24 -9.35
N ASP A 212 -10.26 17.78 -9.58
CA ASP A 212 -11.28 17.88 -8.55
C ASP A 212 -12.05 16.57 -8.41
N TRP A 213 -12.37 16.21 -7.17
CA TRP A 213 -13.29 15.12 -6.91
C TRP A 213 -14.71 15.55 -7.31
N PRO A 214 -15.46 14.76 -8.09
CA PRO A 214 -16.76 15.19 -8.64
C PRO A 214 -17.81 15.60 -7.61
N ASP A 215 -17.76 15.01 -6.42
CA ASP A 215 -18.69 15.32 -5.34
C ASP A 215 -18.11 16.42 -4.43
N PRO A 216 -18.69 17.62 -4.40
CA PRO A 216 -18.15 18.74 -3.63
C PRO A 216 -18.21 18.51 -2.10
N GLU A 217 -19.13 17.68 -1.60
CA GLU A 217 -19.23 17.36 -0.18
C GLU A 217 -18.13 16.38 0.26
N GLN A 218 -17.75 15.46 -0.65
CA GLN A 218 -16.67 14.49 -0.42
C GLN A 218 -15.27 15.05 -0.75
N ALA A 219 -15.18 16.04 -1.64
CA ALA A 219 -13.90 16.57 -2.13
C ALA A 219 -12.89 16.98 -1.03
N PRO A 220 -13.31 17.57 0.11
CA PRO A 220 -12.39 17.87 1.21
C PRO A 220 -11.68 16.64 1.80
N ALA A 221 -12.25 15.44 1.68
CA ALA A 221 -11.65 14.20 2.16
C ALA A 221 -10.50 13.69 1.28
N PHE A 222 -10.20 14.37 0.17
CA PHE A 222 -9.10 14.01 -0.74
C PHE A 222 -8.09 15.14 -0.94
N LYS A 223 -8.13 16.19 -0.11
CA LYS A 223 -7.29 17.38 -0.30
C LYS A 223 -6.59 17.80 0.99
N GLY A 224 -5.27 17.99 0.87
CA GLY A 224 -4.44 18.52 1.95
C GLY A 224 -4.09 17.49 3.02
N GLN A 225 -3.34 17.95 4.02
CA GLN A 225 -2.79 17.09 5.07
C GLN A 225 -3.88 16.52 6.00
N ALA A 226 -4.88 17.34 6.36
CA ALA A 226 -6.01 16.89 7.18
C ALA A 226 -6.74 15.68 6.56
N ALA A 227 -6.89 15.65 5.23
CA ALA A 227 -7.46 14.51 4.52
C ALA A 227 -6.61 13.25 4.67
N GLN A 228 -5.29 13.38 4.52
CA GLN A 228 -4.37 12.24 4.70
C GLN A 228 -4.44 11.69 6.13
N PHE A 229 -4.43 12.56 7.14
CA PHE A 229 -4.60 12.13 8.54
C PHE A 229 -5.96 11.45 8.76
N ALA A 230 -7.03 11.98 8.18
CA ALA A 230 -8.37 11.39 8.29
C ALA A 230 -8.43 9.98 7.71
N TRP A 231 -7.85 9.74 6.52
CA TRP A 231 -7.80 8.40 5.92
C TRP A 231 -6.99 7.41 6.76
N ILE A 232 -5.82 7.83 7.26
CA ILE A 232 -4.99 6.95 8.11
C ILE A 232 -5.74 6.64 9.42
N MET A 233 -6.30 7.64 10.08
CA MET A 233 -7.08 7.47 11.32
C MET A 233 -8.32 6.61 11.12
N ALA A 234 -9.05 6.79 10.01
CA ALA A 234 -10.17 5.94 9.65
C ALA A 234 -9.72 4.48 9.45
N SER A 235 -8.58 4.25 8.79
CA SER A 235 -8.04 2.90 8.62
C SER A 235 -7.63 2.25 9.95
N CYS A 236 -7.01 3.00 10.86
CA CYS A 236 -6.70 2.52 12.22
C CYS A 236 -7.97 2.10 12.96
N ARG A 237 -9.01 2.96 12.94
CA ARG A 237 -10.30 2.68 13.59
C ARG A 237 -11.06 1.52 12.95
N ALA A 238 -10.81 1.25 11.68
CA ALA A 238 -11.34 0.09 10.96
C ALA A 238 -10.57 -1.21 11.25
N GLY A 239 -9.40 -1.15 11.89
CA GLY A 239 -8.62 -2.34 12.28
C GLY A 239 -7.26 -2.49 11.58
N TYR A 240 -6.77 -1.46 10.88
CA TYR A 240 -5.37 -1.43 10.45
C TYR A 240 -4.47 -1.35 11.69
N ASP A 241 -3.37 -2.11 11.71
CA ASP A 241 -2.50 -2.16 12.90
C ASP A 241 -1.69 -0.86 13.01
N CYS A 242 -2.23 0.07 13.80
CA CYS A 242 -1.61 1.35 14.14
C CYS A 242 -0.98 1.35 15.54
N ALA A 243 -0.90 0.19 16.20
CA ALA A 243 -0.37 0.08 17.55
C ALA A 243 1.16 -0.02 17.54
N ARG A 244 1.78 0.21 18.70
CA ARG A 244 3.21 -0.09 18.93
C ARG A 244 3.52 -1.52 18.49
N GLY A 245 4.66 -1.71 17.81
CA GLY A 245 5.08 -3.00 17.26
C GLY A 245 4.52 -3.30 15.86
N SER A 246 3.59 -2.50 15.36
CA SER A 246 3.15 -2.56 13.97
C SER A 246 4.26 -2.10 13.01
N ARG A 247 4.14 -2.49 11.73
CA ARG A 247 5.02 -1.98 10.68
C ARG A 247 4.97 -0.44 10.58
N LEU A 248 3.79 0.16 10.69
CA LEU A 248 3.62 1.62 10.66
C LEU A 248 4.42 2.28 11.79
N MET A 249 4.24 1.83 13.03
CA MET A 249 4.94 2.40 14.17
C MET A 249 6.44 2.10 14.17
N HIS A 250 6.88 0.97 13.60
CA HIS A 250 8.31 0.72 13.36
C HIS A 250 8.91 1.72 12.39
N LEU A 251 8.24 1.98 11.26
CA LEU A 251 8.72 2.95 10.28
C LEU A 251 8.78 4.37 10.87
N LEU A 252 7.77 4.78 11.65
CA LEU A 252 7.78 6.08 12.35
C LEU A 252 8.85 6.17 13.44
N CYS A 253 9.09 5.08 14.18
CA CYS A 253 10.18 5.03 15.14
C CYS A 253 11.55 5.21 14.44
N ILE A 254 11.73 4.64 13.24
CA ILE A 254 12.98 4.75 12.48
C ILE A 254 13.13 6.11 11.80
N SER A 255 12.07 6.64 11.18
CA SER A 255 12.15 7.88 10.42
C SER A 255 12.11 9.12 11.32
N ASP A 256 11.27 9.10 12.35
CA ASP A 256 10.89 10.28 13.12
C ASP A 256 11.28 10.17 14.61
N PHE A 257 11.94 9.08 15.00
CA PHE A 257 12.29 8.78 16.40
C PHE A 257 11.08 8.69 17.34
N ALA A 258 9.88 8.46 16.79
CA ALA A 258 8.61 8.35 17.50
C ALA A 258 8.40 6.99 18.21
N CYS A 259 9.44 6.46 18.84
CA CYS A 259 9.44 5.12 19.45
C CYS A 259 8.68 5.07 20.79
N GLY A 260 8.48 6.22 21.43
CA GLY A 260 7.78 6.35 22.71
C GLY A 260 6.26 6.30 22.60
N ASP A 261 5.70 6.53 21.41
CA ASP A 261 4.25 6.59 21.23
C ASP A 261 3.60 5.19 21.22
N PRO A 262 2.45 5.00 21.89
CA PRO A 262 1.76 3.72 21.95
C PRO A 262 1.01 3.37 20.65
N ASN A 263 0.65 4.36 19.84
CA ASN A 263 -0.07 4.19 18.58
C ASN A 263 0.00 5.46 17.73
N TYR A 264 -0.46 5.35 16.48
CA TYR A 264 -0.46 6.45 15.51
C TYR A 264 -1.26 7.69 15.97
N GLU A 265 -2.42 7.48 16.61
CA GLU A 265 -3.24 8.60 17.10
C GLU A 265 -2.51 9.42 18.15
N ARG A 266 -1.82 8.75 19.08
CA ARG A 266 -1.03 9.42 20.11
C ARG A 266 0.14 10.18 19.49
N TYR A 267 0.85 9.56 18.54
CA TYR A 267 1.91 10.20 17.76
C TYR A 267 1.42 11.47 17.05
N LEU A 268 0.24 11.45 16.43
CA LEU A 268 -0.33 12.67 15.85
C LEU A 268 -0.71 13.70 16.91
N SER A 269 -1.29 13.28 18.03
CA SER A 269 -1.79 14.19 19.07
C SER A 269 -0.71 15.05 19.73
N VAL A 270 0.56 14.62 19.68
CA VAL A 270 1.68 15.40 20.23
C VAL A 270 2.20 16.47 19.24
N SER A 271 1.74 16.44 17.99
CA SER A 271 2.04 17.46 16.98
C SER A 271 1.09 18.66 17.11
N SER A 272 1.65 19.86 17.34
CA SER A 272 0.89 21.11 17.38
C SER A 272 0.11 21.38 16.08
N HIS A 273 0.63 20.92 14.94
CA HIS A 273 -0.03 21.04 13.64
C HIS A 273 -1.28 20.16 13.53
N TYR A 274 -1.29 18.99 14.17
CA TYR A 274 -2.45 18.09 14.17
C TYR A 274 -3.53 18.60 15.11
N ASP A 275 -3.16 19.09 16.31
CA ASP A 275 -4.14 19.55 17.31
C ASP A 275 -5.06 20.65 16.73
N ALA A 276 -4.49 21.62 16.01
CA ALA A 276 -5.25 22.66 15.32
C ALA A 276 -6.19 22.11 14.22
N GLN A 277 -5.84 20.99 13.58
CA GLN A 277 -6.61 20.36 12.51
C GLN A 277 -7.60 19.30 13.01
N ARG A 278 -7.54 18.92 14.29
CA ARG A 278 -8.30 17.79 14.84
C ARG A 278 -9.82 17.86 14.58
N PRO A 279 -10.51 19.00 14.78
CA PRO A 279 -11.94 19.07 14.48
C PRO A 279 -12.26 18.82 13.00
N GLN A 280 -11.39 19.30 12.10
CA GLN A 280 -11.51 19.06 10.67
C GLN A 280 -11.27 17.59 10.33
N VAL A 281 -10.21 16.98 10.89
CA VAL A 281 -9.91 15.56 10.71
C VAL A 281 -11.09 14.68 11.12
N GLU A 282 -11.69 14.93 12.29
CA GLU A 282 -12.86 14.17 12.75
C GLU A 282 -14.08 14.33 11.84
N LYS A 283 -14.29 15.54 11.28
CA LYS A 283 -15.35 15.76 10.28
C LYS A 283 -15.08 14.92 9.02
N LEU A 284 -13.84 14.89 8.55
CA LEU A 284 -13.45 14.12 7.36
C LEU A 284 -13.55 12.61 7.59
N ILE A 285 -13.20 12.10 8.79
CA ILE A 285 -13.37 10.69 9.14
C ILE A 285 -14.85 10.27 9.01
N ARG A 286 -15.79 11.10 9.49
CA ARG A 286 -17.23 10.86 9.30
C ARG A 286 -17.61 10.84 7.82
N THR A 287 -17.14 11.80 7.03
CA THR A 287 -17.40 11.80 5.57
C THR A 287 -16.86 10.53 4.90
N ILE A 288 -15.67 10.08 5.29
CA ILE A 288 -15.06 8.84 4.76
C ILE A 288 -15.96 7.63 5.06
N ASN A 289 -16.35 7.44 6.31
CA ASN A 289 -17.10 6.26 6.73
C ASN A 289 -18.57 6.29 6.27
N ASP A 290 -19.23 7.44 6.42
CA ASP A 290 -20.69 7.55 6.30
C ASP A 290 -21.14 7.87 4.86
N SER A 291 -20.24 8.37 4.00
CA SER A 291 -20.57 8.78 2.63
C SER A 291 -19.71 8.09 1.58
N ILE A 292 -18.38 8.09 1.75
CA ILE A 292 -17.45 7.60 0.71
C ILE A 292 -17.40 6.08 0.68
N LEU A 293 -17.24 5.46 1.85
CA LEU A 293 -17.11 4.01 2.01
C LEU A 293 -18.43 3.32 2.37
N ALA A 294 -19.48 4.08 2.66
CA ALA A 294 -20.78 3.54 3.00
C ALA A 294 -21.28 2.59 1.91
N PRO A 295 -21.90 1.44 2.27
CA PRO A 295 -22.46 0.51 1.30
C PRO A 295 -23.47 1.26 0.42
N LYS A 296 -23.21 1.32 -0.89
CA LYS A 296 -24.18 1.89 -1.83
C LYS A 296 -25.42 1.00 -1.82
N ALA A 297 -26.57 1.55 -1.41
CA ALA A 297 -27.86 0.86 -1.49
C ALA A 297 -28.08 0.43 -2.95
N LYS A 298 -28.33 -0.86 -3.17
CA LYS A 298 -28.66 -1.42 -4.48
C LYS A 298 -30.10 -1.13 -4.86
#